data_AF-A0A7X8EYQ2-F1
#
_entry.id   AF-A0A7X8EYQ2-F1
#
_cell.length_a   1.000
_cell.length_b   1.000
_cell.length_c   1.000
_cell.angle_alpha   90.00
_cell.angle_beta   90.00
_cell.angle_gamma   90.00
#
_symmetry.space_group_name_H-M   'P 1'
#
loop_
_entity.id
_entity.type
_entity.pdbx_description
1 polymer ?
#
loop_
_entity_poly.entity_id
_entity_poly.type
_entity_poly.pdbx_seq_one_letter_code
_entity_poly.pdbx_strand_id
1 'polypeptide(L)'
;MWSFYTDDNEPPVVDAGPDQAVWLGMDGIDGQVTVTLEGYTADDGRPGPYVVLWTQDQTEAPPVGIVNADQDVATVTLTERGVYAFTLTADDGEKQAFDTVQVVVGDTPCDASHMSSGQPYLPSDINQDCIVNLEDFALLFAQGWLSCTDMLTHCGL
;
A
#
# COMPACT_ATOMS: atom_id res chain seq x y z
N MET A 1 38.73 35.92 23.65
CA MET A 1 37.84 34.75 23.77
C MET A 1 37.71 34.18 22.38
N TRP A 2 38.27 32.99 22.13
CA TRP A 2 38.13 32.32 20.83
C TRP A 2 36.98 31.33 20.99
N SER A 3 35.92 31.49 20.21
CA SER A 3 34.91 30.44 20.04
C SER A 3 35.27 29.64 18.80
N PHE A 4 35.56 28.36 18.98
CA PHE A 4 35.51 27.40 17.89
C PHE A 4 34.04 26.97 17.79
N TYR A 5 33.35 27.45 16.76
CA TYR A 5 32.12 26.78 16.32
C TYR A 5 32.59 25.46 15.74
N THR A 6 32.29 24.34 16.41
CA THR A 6 32.19 23.08 15.69
C THR A 6 30.97 23.24 14.80
N ASP A 7 31.16 23.38 13.49
CA ASP A 7 30.08 23.19 12.51
C ASP A 7 29.67 21.72 12.65
N ASP A 8 28.77 21.46 13.57
CA ASP A 8 28.13 20.16 13.70
C ASP A 8 27.03 20.12 12.64
N ASN A 9 27.18 19.18 11.71
CA ASN A 9 26.20 18.89 10.68
C ASN A 9 25.08 18.03 11.30
N GLU A 10 23.81 18.31 11.06
CA GLU A 10 22.70 17.40 11.42
C GLU A 10 22.34 16.52 10.22
N PRO A 11 21.91 15.25 10.41
CA PRO A 11 21.40 14.48 9.28
C PRO A 11 20.13 15.13 8.71
N PRO A 12 19.83 14.94 7.41
CA PRO A 12 18.57 15.36 6.84
C PRO A 12 17.37 14.79 7.61
N VAL A 13 16.25 15.51 7.56
CA VAL A 13 14.93 15.02 7.98
C VAL A 13 14.24 14.44 6.75
N VAL A 14 13.68 13.25 6.89
CA VAL A 14 12.96 12.54 5.81
C VAL A 14 11.65 12.00 6.35
N ASP A 15 10.59 12.21 5.59
CA ASP A 15 9.26 11.63 5.77
C ASP A 15 8.79 11.12 4.39
N ALA A 16 8.56 9.82 4.26
CA ALA A 16 8.15 9.18 3.01
C ALA A 16 6.63 9.33 2.76
N GLY A 17 5.89 9.90 3.71
CA GLY A 17 4.44 9.98 3.71
C GLY A 17 3.78 8.73 4.30
N PRO A 18 2.45 8.75 4.47
CA PRO A 18 1.72 7.65 5.08
C PRO A 18 1.58 6.45 4.14
N ASP A 19 1.46 5.25 4.71
CA ASP A 19 1.12 4.03 3.99
C ASP A 19 -0.18 4.19 3.18
N GLN A 20 -0.20 3.58 1.99
CA GLN A 20 -1.30 3.72 1.03
C GLN A 20 -1.92 2.36 0.72
N ALA A 21 -3.24 2.36 0.50
CA ALA A 21 -3.98 1.20 0.00
C ALA A 21 -4.76 1.60 -1.26
N VAL A 22 -4.50 0.92 -2.36
CA VAL A 22 -5.06 1.19 -3.68
C VAL A 22 -5.46 -0.12 -4.35
N TRP A 23 -6.16 -0.06 -5.49
CA TRP A 23 -6.54 -1.25 -6.25
C TRP A 23 -6.39 -1.02 -7.76
N LEU A 24 -6.22 -2.10 -8.51
CA LEU A 24 -6.14 -2.06 -9.97
C LEU A 24 -7.45 -1.51 -10.56
N GLY A 25 -7.37 -0.52 -11.45
CA GLY A 25 -8.54 0.19 -12.00
C GLY A 25 -9.01 1.40 -11.19
N MET A 26 -8.38 1.70 -10.04
CA MET A 26 -8.77 2.84 -9.20
C MET A 26 -8.72 4.19 -9.95
N ASP A 27 -7.76 4.36 -10.86
CA ASP A 27 -7.59 5.56 -11.69
C ASP A 27 -8.43 5.52 -12.99
N GLY A 28 -9.31 4.51 -13.14
CA GLY A 28 -10.14 4.31 -14.32
C GLY A 28 -9.46 3.53 -15.45
N ILE A 29 -8.26 2.97 -15.22
CA ILE A 29 -7.55 2.13 -16.20
C ILE A 29 -7.46 0.70 -15.68
N ASP A 30 -8.17 -0.22 -16.34
CA ASP A 30 -8.19 -1.64 -15.96
C ASP A 30 -6.78 -2.25 -15.92
N GLY A 31 -6.50 -2.98 -14.83
CA GLY A 31 -5.25 -3.73 -14.66
C GLY A 31 -4.05 -2.91 -14.21
N GLN A 32 -4.21 -1.63 -13.87
CA GLN A 32 -3.15 -0.82 -13.29
C GLN A 32 -3.67 0.21 -12.28
N VAL A 33 -2.76 0.82 -11.54
CA VAL A 33 -3.03 2.04 -10.77
C VAL A 33 -1.77 2.89 -10.68
N THR A 34 -1.93 4.19 -10.88
CA THR A 34 -0.85 5.16 -10.67
C THR A 34 -0.93 5.74 -9.26
N VAL A 35 0.17 5.63 -8.51
CA VAL A 35 0.28 6.12 -7.13
C VAL A 35 1.30 7.26 -7.08
N THR A 36 0.97 8.31 -6.34
CA THR A 36 1.90 9.41 -6.04
C THR A 36 2.54 9.13 -4.68
N LEU A 37 3.86 9.17 -4.64
CA LEU A 37 4.65 9.11 -3.40
C LEU A 37 4.92 10.56 -2.99
N GLU A 38 4.27 11.01 -1.92
CA GLU A 38 4.36 12.39 -1.43
C GLU A 38 5.36 12.48 -0.27
N GLY A 39 6.65 12.50 -0.61
CA GLY A 39 7.72 12.66 0.37
C GLY A 39 7.92 14.10 0.82
N TYR A 40 8.64 14.25 1.93
CA TYR A 40 9.14 15.51 2.43
C TYR A 40 10.57 15.34 2.93
N THR A 41 11.45 16.25 2.51
CA THR A 41 12.82 16.31 3.00
C THR A 41 13.20 17.72 3.43
N ALA A 42 14.09 17.81 4.42
CA ALA A 42 14.68 19.06 4.86
C ALA A 42 16.07 18.81 5.44
N ASP A 43 16.90 19.85 5.45
CA ASP A 43 18.27 19.78 5.93
C ASP A 43 18.67 21.12 6.58
N ASP A 44 19.71 21.12 7.43
CA ASP A 44 20.22 22.34 8.08
C ASP A 44 21.08 23.21 7.13
N GLY A 45 21.33 22.72 5.91
CA GLY A 45 22.11 23.35 4.85
C GLY A 45 23.60 23.08 4.93
N ARG A 46 24.02 22.09 5.73
CA ARG A 46 25.42 21.70 5.93
C ARG A 46 25.63 20.25 5.47
N PRO A 47 26.85 19.87 5.05
CA PRO A 47 27.94 20.75 4.63
C PRO A 47 27.63 21.54 3.34
N GLY A 48 26.48 21.31 2.71
CA GLY A 48 26.08 21.94 1.47
C GLY A 48 24.68 21.46 1.03
N PRO A 49 24.35 21.47 -0.26
CA PRO A 49 23.09 20.92 -0.72
C PRO A 49 23.06 19.40 -0.55
N TYR A 50 21.90 18.88 -0.17
CA TYR A 50 21.63 17.45 -0.11
C TYR A 50 20.94 16.95 -1.39
N VAL A 51 20.93 15.64 -1.58
CA VAL A 51 20.21 14.94 -2.66
C VAL A 51 19.17 14.00 -2.08
N VAL A 52 18.14 13.68 -2.88
CA VAL A 52 17.12 12.71 -2.50
C VAL A 52 17.03 11.59 -3.53
N LEU A 53 16.65 10.39 -3.08
CA LEU A 53 16.40 9.27 -3.96
C LEU A 53 15.33 8.34 -3.38
N TRP A 54 14.33 8.06 -4.20
CA TRP A 54 13.39 6.97 -4.02
C TRP A 54 13.93 5.66 -4.57
N THR A 55 13.82 4.58 -3.79
CA THR A 55 14.09 3.21 -4.22
C THR A 55 12.97 2.28 -3.83
N GLN A 56 12.75 1.22 -4.60
CA GLN A 56 11.89 0.12 -4.17
C GLN A 56 12.72 -0.87 -3.35
N ASP A 57 12.22 -1.22 -2.17
CA ASP A 57 12.82 -2.24 -1.32
C ASP A 57 12.51 -3.64 -1.85
N GLN A 58 13.37 -4.60 -1.51
CA GLN A 58 13.15 -5.99 -1.89
C GLN A 58 11.96 -6.58 -1.12
N THR A 59 10.93 -6.95 -1.87
CA THR A 59 9.71 -7.61 -1.38
C THR A 59 9.36 -8.78 -2.31
N GLU A 60 8.21 -9.42 -2.09
CA GLU A 60 7.66 -10.40 -3.04
C GLU A 60 7.02 -9.72 -4.27
N ALA A 61 6.80 -8.41 -4.22
CA ALA A 61 6.22 -7.65 -5.32
C ALA A 61 7.26 -7.41 -6.44
N PRO A 62 6.84 -7.35 -7.72
CA PRO A 62 7.75 -7.16 -8.85
C PRO A 62 8.44 -5.79 -8.81
N PRO A 63 9.61 -5.63 -9.47
CA PRO A 63 10.27 -4.34 -9.59
C PRO A 63 9.44 -3.36 -10.43
N VAL A 64 9.40 -2.10 -9.99
CA VAL A 64 8.60 -1.01 -10.57
C VAL A 64 9.52 0.17 -10.88
N GLY A 65 9.26 0.83 -12.01
CA GLY A 65 9.93 2.09 -12.35
C GLY A 65 9.36 3.26 -11.55
N ILE A 66 10.24 4.03 -10.92
CA ILE A 66 9.87 5.25 -10.18
C ILE A 66 10.17 6.46 -11.06
N VAL A 67 9.14 7.23 -11.39
CA VAL A 67 9.26 8.48 -12.15
C VAL A 67 9.52 9.63 -11.18
N ASN A 68 10.51 10.47 -11.49
CA ASN A 68 11.03 11.54 -10.62
C ASN A 68 11.57 11.00 -9.29
N ALA A 69 12.30 9.89 -9.32
CA ALA A 69 12.87 9.27 -8.13
C ALA A 69 13.83 10.19 -7.36
N ASP A 70 14.38 11.22 -8.02
CA ASP A 70 15.30 12.22 -7.46
C ASP A 70 14.58 13.49 -6.96
N GLN A 71 13.27 13.43 -6.76
CA GLN A 71 12.44 14.51 -6.22
C GLN A 71 11.65 14.01 -5.00
N ASP A 72 11.24 14.92 -4.12
CA ASP A 72 10.39 14.57 -2.95
C ASP A 72 9.07 13.92 -3.39
N VAL A 73 8.47 14.43 -4.48
CA VAL A 73 7.25 13.89 -5.07
C VAL A 73 7.59 13.03 -6.29
N ALA A 74 7.33 11.73 -6.18
CA ALA A 74 7.54 10.74 -7.23
C ALA A 74 6.24 10.03 -7.61
N THR A 75 6.25 9.31 -8.73
CA THR A 75 5.09 8.51 -9.16
C THR A 75 5.51 7.10 -9.57
N VAL A 76 4.64 6.14 -9.29
CA VAL A 76 4.80 4.73 -9.67
C VAL A 76 3.52 4.23 -10.33
N THR A 77 3.67 3.38 -11.35
CA THR A 77 2.53 2.67 -11.97
C THR A 77 2.64 1.20 -11.61
N LEU A 78 1.61 0.69 -10.93
CA LEU A 78 1.55 -0.65 -10.38
C LEU A 78 0.54 -1.47 -11.19
N THR A 79 0.94 -2.66 -11.64
CA THR A 79 0.12 -3.52 -12.51
C THR A 79 -0.21 -4.87 -11.90
N GLU A 80 0.27 -5.12 -10.68
CA GLU A 80 0.09 -6.39 -9.99
C GLU A 80 -0.37 -6.15 -8.56
N ARG A 81 -1.24 -7.04 -8.08
CA ARG A 81 -1.65 -7.12 -6.68
C ARG A 81 -0.44 -7.49 -5.83
N GLY A 82 -0.22 -6.77 -4.73
CA GLY A 82 0.92 -7.02 -3.86
C GLY A 82 1.13 -5.94 -2.81
N VAL A 83 2.17 -6.13 -2.00
CA VAL A 83 2.64 -5.12 -1.03
C VAL A 83 3.99 -4.63 -1.49
N TYR A 84 4.04 -3.36 -1.87
CA TYR A 84 5.25 -2.67 -2.31
C TYR A 84 5.79 -1.83 -1.15
N ALA A 85 7.10 -1.70 -1.05
CA ALA A 85 7.76 -0.81 -0.10
C ALA A 85 8.69 0.12 -0.87
N PHE A 86 8.54 1.42 -0.65
CA PHE A 86 9.36 2.46 -1.27
C PHE A 86 10.05 3.26 -0.18
N THR A 87 11.36 3.42 -0.32
CA THR A 87 12.20 4.15 0.64
C THR A 87 12.67 5.45 0.01
N LEU A 88 12.40 6.57 0.67
CA LEU A 88 12.98 7.87 0.37
C LEU A 88 14.24 8.03 1.21
N THR A 89 15.37 8.31 0.56
CA THR A 89 16.65 8.60 1.23
C THR A 89 17.06 10.02 0.92
N ALA A 90 17.52 10.78 1.92
CA ALA A 90 18.21 12.05 1.74
C ALA A 90 19.66 11.94 2.23
N ASP A 91 20.58 12.53 1.47
CA ASP A 91 22.03 12.47 1.71
C ASP A 91 22.66 13.86 1.50
N ASP A 92 23.24 14.43 2.56
CA ASP A 92 23.95 15.72 2.52
C ASP A 92 25.45 15.59 2.15
N GLY A 93 25.92 14.36 1.92
CA GLY A 93 27.31 14.00 1.61
C GLY A 93 28.15 13.58 2.82
N GLU A 94 27.69 13.86 4.04
CA GLU A 94 28.31 13.45 5.31
C GLU A 94 27.39 12.53 6.13
N LYS A 95 26.07 12.80 6.12
CA LYS A 95 25.05 12.05 6.84
C LYS A 95 23.85 11.74 5.93
N GLN A 96 23.16 10.66 6.29
CA GLN A 96 21.98 10.17 5.58
C GLN A 96 20.85 9.91 6.55
N ALA A 97 19.63 10.14 6.07
CA ALA A 97 18.40 9.68 6.70
C ALA A 97 17.48 9.09 5.63
N PHE A 98 16.57 8.23 6.06
CA PHE A 98 15.61 7.61 5.17
C PHE A 98 14.31 7.31 5.91
N ASP A 99 13.24 7.19 5.14
CA ASP A 99 11.94 6.72 5.60
C ASP A 99 11.29 5.86 4.52
N THR A 100 10.40 4.95 4.93
CA THR A 100 9.79 3.95 4.05
C THR A 100 8.28 4.03 4.12
N VAL A 101 7.63 4.03 2.95
CA VAL A 101 6.18 3.95 2.81
C VAL A 101 5.79 2.60 2.19
N GLN A 102 4.75 1.97 2.72
CA GLN A 102 4.12 0.79 2.13
C GLN A 102 2.96 1.17 1.23
N VAL A 103 2.90 0.54 0.05
CA VAL A 103 1.78 0.66 -0.89
C VAL A 103 1.18 -0.72 -1.11
N VAL A 104 -0.02 -0.92 -0.58
CA VAL A 104 -0.81 -2.14 -0.76
C VAL A 104 -1.68 -1.99 -2.00
N VAL A 105 -1.56 -2.93 -2.93
CA VAL A 105 -2.34 -3.00 -4.17
C VAL A 105 -3.23 -4.23 -4.12
N GLY A 106 -4.54 -4.02 -4.12
CA GLY A 106 -5.55 -5.08 -4.28
C GLY A 106 -6.06 -5.23 -5.71
N ASP A 107 -6.71 -6.34 -6.01
CA ASP A 107 -7.46 -6.52 -7.27
C ASP A 107 -8.76 -5.71 -7.30
N THR A 108 -9.32 -5.45 -6.11
CA THR A 108 -10.55 -4.68 -5.91
C THR A 108 -10.41 -3.76 -4.69
N PRO A 109 -11.30 -2.76 -4.50
CA PRO A 109 -11.29 -1.95 -3.28
C PRO A 109 -11.41 -2.78 -2.01
N CYS A 110 -12.19 -3.86 -2.06
CA CYS A 110 -12.40 -4.77 -0.94
C CYS A 110 -11.14 -5.55 -0.60
N ASP A 111 -10.50 -6.14 -1.61
CA ASP A 111 -9.26 -6.87 -1.44
C ASP A 111 -8.13 -5.98 -0.89
N ALA A 112 -7.99 -4.76 -1.42
CA ALA A 112 -7.03 -3.77 -0.91
C ALA A 112 -7.28 -3.42 0.56
N SER A 113 -8.55 -3.24 0.96
CA SER A 113 -8.94 -2.96 2.35
C SER A 113 -8.60 -4.12 3.29
N HIS A 114 -8.83 -5.36 2.88
CA HIS A 114 -8.49 -6.54 3.66
C HIS A 114 -6.98 -6.73 3.82
N MET A 115 -6.23 -6.56 2.73
CA MET A 115 -4.76 -6.62 2.78
C MET A 115 -4.17 -5.55 3.69
N SER A 116 -4.67 -4.31 3.61
CA SER A 116 -4.17 -3.19 4.41
C SER A 116 -4.55 -3.29 5.90
N SER A 117 -5.77 -3.70 6.22
CA SER A 117 -6.25 -3.76 7.61
C SER A 117 -5.88 -5.06 8.34
N GLY A 118 -5.55 -6.12 7.60
CA GLY A 118 -5.35 -7.47 8.13
C GLY A 118 -6.60 -8.09 8.75
N GLN A 119 -7.76 -7.43 8.65
CA GLN A 119 -9.01 -7.94 9.20
C GLN A 119 -9.51 -9.10 8.33
N PRO A 120 -10.06 -10.17 8.91
CA PRO A 120 -10.70 -11.22 8.13
C PRO A 120 -11.98 -10.71 7.47
N TYR A 121 -12.34 -11.28 6.32
CA TYR A 121 -13.69 -11.17 5.76
C TYR A 121 -14.73 -11.59 6.79
N LEU A 122 -15.87 -10.91 6.82
CA LEU A 122 -16.97 -11.33 7.68
C LEU A 122 -17.45 -12.71 7.23
N PRO A 123 -17.69 -13.67 8.14
CA PRO A 123 -18.23 -14.98 7.75
C PRO A 123 -19.58 -14.94 7.03
N SER A 124 -20.28 -13.81 7.10
CA SER A 124 -21.56 -13.55 6.41
C SER A 124 -21.41 -12.93 5.03
N ASP A 125 -20.21 -12.48 4.66
CA ASP A 125 -19.85 -12.04 3.32
C ASP A 125 -19.28 -13.27 2.59
N ILE A 126 -20.15 -13.96 1.87
CA ILE A 126 -19.91 -15.26 1.26
C ILE A 126 -19.21 -15.09 -0.09
N ASN A 127 -19.50 -14.03 -0.83
CA ASN A 127 -18.83 -13.73 -2.10
C ASN A 127 -17.54 -12.90 -1.95
N GLN A 128 -17.21 -12.44 -0.74
CA GLN A 128 -16.00 -11.67 -0.40
C GLN A 128 -15.92 -10.34 -1.16
N ASP A 129 -17.06 -9.64 -1.30
CA ASP A 129 -17.13 -8.32 -1.93
C ASP A 129 -17.15 -7.14 -0.93
N CYS A 130 -16.98 -7.44 0.37
CA CYS A 130 -17.04 -6.51 1.51
C CYS A 130 -18.45 -5.96 1.80
N ILE A 131 -19.50 -6.56 1.25
CA ILE A 131 -20.88 -6.09 1.42
C ILE A 131 -21.79 -7.27 1.74
N VAL A 132 -22.13 -7.46 3.02
CA VAL A 132 -23.16 -8.44 3.40
C VAL A 132 -24.53 -8.02 2.87
N ASN A 133 -25.01 -8.72 1.83
CA ASN A 133 -26.24 -8.38 1.11
C ASN A 133 -27.03 -9.63 0.63
N LEU A 134 -28.00 -9.43 -0.28
CA LEU A 134 -28.86 -10.52 -0.77
C LEU A 134 -28.11 -11.53 -1.63
N GLU A 135 -27.03 -11.13 -2.29
CA GLU A 135 -26.17 -12.00 -3.07
C GLU A 135 -25.50 -13.05 -2.17
N ASP A 136 -25.00 -12.66 -0.99
CA ASP A 136 -24.46 -13.59 0.00
C ASP A 136 -25.50 -14.60 0.48
N PHE A 137 -26.69 -14.09 0.81
CA PHE A 137 -27.81 -14.93 1.20
C PHE A 137 -28.17 -15.93 0.09
N ALA A 138 -28.21 -15.46 -1.16
CA ALA A 138 -28.49 -16.30 -2.31
C ALA A 138 -27.43 -17.39 -2.49
N LEU A 139 -26.14 -17.07 -2.32
CA LEU A 139 -25.07 -18.07 -2.40
C LEU A 139 -25.17 -19.13 -1.30
N LEU A 140 -25.54 -18.72 -0.08
CA LEU A 140 -25.66 -19.64 1.04
C LEU A 140 -26.89 -20.55 0.94
N PHE A 141 -28.03 -20.05 0.44
CA PHE A 141 -29.31 -20.76 0.52
C PHE A 141 -29.90 -21.19 -0.82
N ALA A 142 -29.63 -20.50 -1.93
CA ALA A 142 -30.34 -20.76 -3.20
C ALA A 142 -30.02 -22.14 -3.78
N GLN A 143 -28.79 -22.65 -3.61
CA GLN A 143 -28.40 -23.98 -4.11
C GLN A 143 -29.14 -25.14 -3.40
N GLY A 144 -29.57 -24.93 -2.16
CA GLY A 144 -30.28 -25.93 -1.35
C GLY A 144 -31.74 -25.61 -1.09
N TRP A 145 -32.29 -24.59 -1.76
CA TRP A 145 -33.62 -24.11 -1.49
C TRP A 145 -34.66 -25.20 -1.77
N LEU A 146 -35.45 -25.56 -0.75
CA LEU A 146 -36.40 -26.67 -0.77
C LEU A 146 -35.78 -28.07 -0.96
N SER A 147 -34.45 -28.21 -0.88
CA SER A 147 -33.81 -29.52 -0.87
C SER A 147 -34.18 -30.27 0.39
N CYS A 148 -34.73 -31.47 0.24
CA CYS A 148 -34.99 -32.37 1.35
C CYS A 148 -33.67 -33.01 1.81
N THR A 149 -33.25 -32.72 3.03
CA THR A 149 -32.05 -33.33 3.65
C THR A 149 -32.37 -34.51 4.55
N ASP A 150 -33.65 -34.75 4.85
CA ASP A 150 -34.09 -35.93 5.58
C ASP A 150 -34.11 -37.16 4.65
N MET A 151 -33.05 -37.96 4.73
CA MET A 151 -32.93 -39.20 3.97
C MET A 151 -33.67 -40.40 4.60
N LEU A 152 -34.19 -40.25 5.82
CA LEU A 152 -34.86 -41.32 6.55
C LEU A 152 -36.38 -41.29 6.35
N THR A 153 -36.98 -40.11 6.39
CA THR A 153 -38.43 -39.92 6.18
C THR A 153 -38.77 -39.30 4.83
N HIS A 154 -37.75 -38.89 4.06
CA HIS A 154 -37.93 -38.16 2.80
C HIS A 154 -38.77 -36.89 2.96
N CYS A 155 -38.61 -36.21 4.10
CA CYS A 155 -39.39 -35.02 4.47
C CYS A 155 -40.91 -35.27 4.49
N GLY A 156 -41.32 -36.52 4.72
CA GLY A 156 -42.70 -36.88 5.01
C GLY A 156 -43.09 -36.40 6.41
N LEU A 157 -44.21 -35.69 6.51
CA LEU A 157 -44.85 -35.36 7.79
C LEU A 157 -45.44 -36.60 8.47
#